data_AF-A0A963Q2L4-F1
#
_entry.id   AF-A0A963Q2L4-F1
#
_cell.length_a   1.000
_cell.length_b   1.000
_cell.length_c   1.000
_cell.angle_alpha   90.00
_cell.angle_beta   90.00
_cell.angle_gamma   90.00
#
_symmetry.space_group_name_H-M   'P 1'
#
loop_
_entity.id
_entity.type
_entity.pdbx_description
1 polymer ?
#
loop_
_entity_poly.entity_id
_entity_poly.type
_entity_poly.pdbx_seq_one_letter_code
_entity_poly.pdbx_strand_id
1 'polypeptide(L)'
;MQSSSTTSAATAQRSSALRSSDDPHAVGTNPRQPATVGYQIIRRNGAVVSFEPNKIAVAMMKAFLAVHGTQGAASASVREVVENLTDAVTRALMRSRPGGGTFHIEDVQDQVELGLMRGGHHEVARAYVLYRERRAQERAQQKSSAM
;
A
#
# COMPACT_ATOMS: atom_id res chain seq x y z
N MET A 1 4.11 -41.26 -72.53
CA MET A 1 5.14 -41.57 -71.52
C MET A 1 4.66 -40.93 -70.22
N GLN A 2 3.95 -41.70 -69.38
CA GLN A 2 4.47 -42.38 -68.19
C GLN A 2 5.01 -41.36 -67.17
N SER A 3 4.30 -41.04 -66.07
CA SER A 3 4.29 -41.75 -64.76
C SER A 3 4.93 -40.79 -63.71
N SER A 4 4.56 -40.61 -62.44
CA SER A 4 3.49 -41.09 -61.55
C SER A 4 3.53 -40.26 -60.25
N SER A 5 2.39 -40.22 -59.54
CA SER A 5 2.22 -40.42 -58.08
C SER A 5 2.91 -39.51 -57.05
N THR A 6 2.12 -38.86 -56.19
CA THR A 6 1.89 -39.37 -54.82
C THR A 6 0.64 -38.74 -54.16
N THR A 7 -0.20 -39.62 -53.61
CA THR A 7 -1.41 -39.36 -52.82
C THR A 7 -1.15 -39.85 -51.40
N SER A 8 -1.56 -39.09 -50.38
CA SER A 8 -1.92 -39.60 -49.03
C SER A 8 -2.62 -38.44 -48.29
N ALA A 9 -3.93 -38.39 -48.07
CA ALA A 9 -4.85 -39.27 -47.31
C ALA A 9 -4.55 -39.31 -45.80
N ALA A 10 -5.42 -38.69 -44.99
CA ALA A 10 -6.01 -39.22 -43.73
C ALA A 10 -6.67 -38.07 -42.93
N THR A 11 -8.02 -38.02 -42.83
CA THR A 11 -8.83 -38.58 -41.72
C THR A 11 -8.90 -37.62 -40.51
N ALA A 12 -9.89 -36.74 -40.43
CA ALA A 12 -11.28 -36.95 -39.96
C ALA A 12 -11.45 -37.02 -38.42
N GLN A 13 -12.29 -36.08 -37.96
CA GLN A 13 -13.26 -36.17 -36.85
C GLN A 13 -12.75 -36.43 -35.43
N ARG A 14 -13.18 -35.56 -34.50
CA ARG A 14 -14.26 -35.90 -33.54
C ARG A 14 -14.69 -34.72 -32.66
N SER A 15 -15.99 -34.50 -32.68
CA SER A 15 -16.79 -33.66 -31.78
C SER A 15 -16.91 -34.28 -30.38
N SER A 16 -16.94 -33.49 -29.30
CA SER A 16 -17.69 -33.70 -28.04
C SER A 16 -17.23 -32.65 -27.00
N ALA A 17 -18.07 -31.69 -26.61
CA ALA A 17 -19.13 -31.74 -25.59
C ALA A 17 -18.67 -31.17 -24.22
N LEU A 18 -19.19 -29.98 -23.91
CA LEU A 18 -19.70 -29.50 -22.61
C LEU A 18 -19.16 -30.14 -21.32
N ARG A 19 -18.51 -29.34 -20.45
CA ARG A 19 -18.67 -29.42 -18.98
C ARG A 19 -18.45 -28.05 -18.32
N SER A 20 -19.53 -27.52 -17.75
CA SER A 20 -19.56 -26.46 -16.75
C SER A 20 -19.25 -27.06 -15.37
N SER A 21 -18.47 -26.37 -14.55
CA SER A 21 -18.58 -26.43 -13.09
C SER A 21 -17.67 -25.39 -12.45
N ASP A 22 -18.33 -24.33 -11.98
CA ASP A 22 -18.06 -23.60 -10.74
C ASP A 22 -17.03 -24.27 -9.80
N ASP A 23 -15.99 -23.51 -9.43
CA ASP A 23 -15.36 -23.68 -8.13
C ASP A 23 -15.04 -22.30 -7.51
N PRO A 24 -15.69 -21.94 -6.38
CA PRO A 24 -15.63 -20.63 -5.76
C PRO A 24 -14.52 -20.60 -4.70
N HIS A 25 -13.27 -20.46 -5.12
CA HIS A 25 -12.18 -20.06 -4.23
C HIS A 25 -11.32 -18.99 -4.90
N ALA A 26 -11.93 -17.83 -5.13
CA ALA A 26 -11.19 -16.58 -5.17
C ALA A 26 -10.60 -16.35 -3.76
N VAL A 27 -9.49 -17.01 -3.46
CA VAL A 27 -8.56 -16.55 -2.43
C VAL A 27 -8.30 -15.09 -2.78
N GLY A 28 -8.72 -14.19 -1.90
CA GLY A 28 -8.45 -12.77 -1.95
C GLY A 28 -6.94 -12.55 -2.00
N THR A 29 -6.39 -12.68 -3.20
CA THR A 29 -5.04 -12.27 -3.52
C THR A 29 -5.15 -10.77 -3.50
N ASN A 30 -4.85 -10.14 -2.37
CA ASN A 30 -4.77 -8.70 -2.25
C ASN A 30 -3.57 -8.26 -3.11
N PRO A 31 -3.73 -7.91 -4.41
CA PRO A 31 -2.62 -7.83 -5.32
C PRO A 31 -2.20 -6.37 -5.36
N ARG A 32 -1.68 -5.83 -4.25
CA ARG A 32 -1.20 -4.44 -4.27
C ARG A 32 -0.29 -3.99 -3.14
N GLN A 33 0.54 -4.85 -2.56
CA GLN A 33 1.69 -4.34 -1.81
C GLN A 33 2.93 -4.46 -2.70
N PRO A 34 3.52 -3.35 -3.17
CA PRO A 34 4.82 -3.44 -3.81
C PRO A 34 5.78 -4.06 -2.79
N ALA A 35 6.59 -5.03 -3.21
CA ALA A 35 7.52 -5.69 -2.31
C ALA A 35 8.45 -4.64 -1.69
N THR A 36 8.24 -4.32 -0.42
CA THR A 36 9.06 -3.35 0.33
C THR A 36 10.37 -3.96 0.82
N VAL A 37 10.70 -5.16 0.35
CA VAL A 37 11.93 -5.88 0.63
C VAL A 37 13.10 -5.04 0.13
N GLY A 38 13.93 -4.55 1.06
CA GLY A 38 15.07 -3.68 0.76
C GLY A 38 14.90 -2.20 1.16
N TYR A 39 13.78 -1.82 1.77
CA TYR A 39 13.57 -0.46 2.29
C TYR A 39 13.60 -0.42 3.82
N GLN A 40 14.31 0.56 4.35
CA GLN A 40 14.47 0.78 5.79
C GLN A 40 14.14 2.23 6.17
N ILE A 41 13.88 2.44 7.45
CA ILE A 41 13.57 3.73 8.05
C ILE A 41 14.58 4.00 9.17
N ILE A 42 15.27 5.14 9.11
CA ILE A 42 16.01 5.72 10.23
C ILE A 42 15.05 6.56 11.06
N ARG A 43 14.78 6.11 12.30
CA ARG A 43 13.99 6.87 13.27
C ARG A 43 14.82 8.03 13.84
N ARG A 44 14.15 9.01 14.47
CA ARG A 44 14.81 10.17 15.13
C ARG A 44 15.85 9.80 16.20
N ASN A 45 15.76 8.61 16.78
CA ASN A 45 16.73 8.10 17.76
C ASN A 45 17.91 7.34 17.12
N GLY A 46 18.05 7.37 15.79
CA GLY A 46 19.09 6.67 15.04
C GLY A 46 18.80 5.18 14.79
N ALA A 47 17.74 4.61 15.37
CA ALA A 47 17.42 3.20 15.17
C ALA A 47 16.87 2.96 13.76
N VAL A 48 17.41 1.93 13.10
CA VAL A 48 16.98 1.47 11.79
C VAL A 48 15.90 0.40 11.95
N VAL A 49 14.79 0.56 11.25
CA VAL A 49 13.66 -0.38 11.25
C VAL A 49 13.21 -0.67 9.82
N SER A 50 12.56 -1.80 9.59
CA SER A 50 11.98 -2.12 8.27
C SER A 50 10.90 -1.12 7.87
N PHE A 51 10.84 -0.80 6.59
CA PHE A 51 9.75 0.03 6.06
C PHE A 51 8.46 -0.78 5.97
N GLU A 52 7.45 -0.34 6.73
CA GLU A 52 6.14 -0.99 6.82
C GLU A 52 5.03 -0.02 6.37
N PRO A 53 4.49 -0.15 5.14
CA PRO A 53 3.39 0.70 4.65
C PRO A 53 2.16 0.69 5.56
N ASN A 54 1.90 -0.44 6.24
CA ASN A 54 0.79 -0.55 7.17
C ASN A 54 0.87 0.46 8.33
N LYS A 55 2.08 0.87 8.76
CA LYS A 55 2.26 1.91 9.78
C LYS A 55 1.79 3.28 9.30
N ILE A 56 1.91 3.55 8.00
CA ILE A 56 1.41 4.78 7.36
C ILE A 56 -0.11 4.77 7.37
N ALA A 57 -0.74 3.67 6.92
CA ALA A 57 -2.20 3.52 6.93
C ALA A 57 -2.81 3.73 8.33
N VAL A 58 -2.22 3.11 9.36
CA VAL A 58 -2.67 3.29 10.76
C VAL A 58 -2.53 4.75 11.21
N ALA A 59 -1.44 5.43 10.85
CA ALA A 59 -1.25 6.83 11.21
C ALA A 59 -2.24 7.76 10.48
N MET A 60 -2.50 7.52 9.20
CA MET A 60 -3.51 8.23 8.43
C MET A 60 -4.90 8.02 9.04
N MET A 61 -5.29 6.78 9.34
CA MET A 61 -6.58 6.46 9.96
C MET A 61 -6.77 7.20 11.29
N LYS A 62 -5.73 7.31 12.12
CA LYS A 62 -5.79 8.10 13.37
C LYS A 62 -6.01 9.58 13.12
N ALA A 63 -5.43 10.16 12.07
CA ALA A 63 -5.67 11.54 11.69
C ALA A 63 -7.12 11.74 11.20
N PHE A 64 -7.65 10.82 10.39
CA PHE A 64 -9.04 10.85 9.95
C PHE A 64 -10.02 10.74 11.14
N LEU A 65 -9.76 9.81 12.08
CA LEU A 65 -10.51 9.66 13.33
C LEU A 65 -10.53 10.94 14.18
N ALA A 66 -9.42 11.66 14.23
CA ALA A 66 -9.32 12.90 14.99
C ALA A 66 -10.18 14.04 14.42
N VAL A 67 -10.47 14.01 13.11
CA VAL A 67 -11.29 15.03 12.43
C VAL A 67 -12.76 14.63 12.36
N HIS A 68 -13.04 13.39 11.94
CA HIS A 68 -14.39 12.93 11.61
C HIS A 68 -15.06 12.16 12.77
N GLY A 69 -14.36 11.96 13.88
CA GLY A 69 -14.80 11.12 14.97
C GLY A 69 -14.86 9.63 14.61
N THR A 70 -15.29 8.81 15.57
CA THR A 70 -15.37 7.35 15.41
C THR A 70 -16.44 6.90 14.42
N GLN A 71 -17.51 7.69 14.24
CA GLN A 71 -18.59 7.37 13.31
C GLN A 71 -18.23 7.61 11.84
N GLY A 72 -17.45 8.66 11.54
CA GLY A 72 -17.01 8.93 10.16
C GLY A 72 -15.88 8.03 9.68
N ALA A 73 -14.95 7.65 10.56
CA ALA A 73 -13.77 6.88 10.20
C ALA A 73 -13.99 5.36 10.07
N ALA A 74 -15.11 4.83 10.55
CA ALA A 74 -15.50 3.44 10.33
C ALA A 74 -16.11 3.21 8.92
N SER A 75 -16.39 4.28 8.18
CA SER A 75 -16.95 4.21 6.83
C SER A 75 -15.99 3.52 5.85
N ALA A 76 -16.53 2.66 5.00
CA ALA A 76 -15.78 2.01 3.92
C ALA A 76 -15.08 3.03 3.01
N SER A 77 -15.72 4.18 2.78
CA SER A 77 -15.16 5.27 1.96
C SER A 77 -13.89 5.86 2.58
N VAL A 78 -13.82 6.04 3.91
CA VAL A 78 -12.61 6.54 4.57
C VAL A 78 -11.48 5.52 4.50
N ARG A 79 -11.79 4.23 4.65
CA ARG A 79 -10.79 3.15 4.49
C ARG A 79 -10.20 3.16 3.09
N GLU A 80 -11.04 3.25 2.07
CA GLU A 80 -10.61 3.34 0.67
C GLU A 80 -9.73 4.57 0.40
N VAL A 81 -10.11 5.74 0.94
CA VAL A 81 -9.28 6.95 0.84
C VAL A 81 -7.92 6.75 1.51
N VAL A 82 -7.89 6.17 2.72
CA VAL A 82 -6.64 5.91 3.47
C VAL A 82 -5.74 4.92 2.72
N GLU A 83 -6.31 3.86 2.13
CA GLU A 83 -5.60 2.89 1.32
C GLU A 83 -4.99 3.55 0.08
N ASN A 84 -5.79 4.32 -0.67
CA ASN A 84 -5.33 5.03 -1.87
C ASN A 84 -4.21 6.04 -1.55
N LEU A 85 -4.33 6.77 -0.44
CA LEU A 85 -3.29 7.69 0.02
C LEU A 85 -2.02 6.95 0.44
N THR A 86 -2.16 5.83 1.17
CA THR A 86 -1.03 5.00 1.60
C THR A 86 -0.27 4.46 0.39
N ASP A 87 -0.97 3.99 -0.63
CA ASP A 87 -0.40 3.53 -1.89
C ASP A 87 0.29 4.65 -2.66
N ALA A 88 -0.29 5.86 -2.67
CA ALA A 88 0.31 7.01 -3.31
C ALA A 88 1.63 7.42 -2.65
N VAL A 89 1.65 7.48 -1.32
CA VAL A 89 2.84 7.79 -0.50
C VAL A 89 3.92 6.72 -0.69
N THR A 90 3.54 5.45 -0.57
CA THR A 90 4.46 4.33 -0.74
C THR A 90 5.12 4.35 -2.13
N ARG A 91 4.32 4.53 -3.18
CA ARG A 91 4.86 4.65 -4.55
C ARG A 91 5.75 5.88 -4.72
N ALA A 92 5.43 7.01 -4.08
CA ALA A 92 6.27 8.21 -4.14
C ALA A 92 7.64 7.98 -3.50
N LEU A 93 7.68 7.33 -2.34
CA LEU A 93 8.92 6.97 -1.64
C LEU A 93 9.75 5.96 -2.46
N MET A 94 9.13 4.94 -3.03
CA MET A 94 9.85 3.95 -3.85
C MET A 94 10.41 4.56 -5.14
N ARG A 95 9.69 5.50 -5.77
CA ARG A 95 10.20 6.21 -6.95
C ARG A 95 11.41 7.09 -6.66
N SER A 96 11.53 7.65 -5.45
CA SER A 96 12.72 8.43 -5.09
C SER A 96 13.95 7.55 -4.89
N ARG A 97 13.78 6.24 -4.68
CA ARG A 97 14.87 5.26 -4.48
C ARG A 97 14.57 3.91 -5.13
N PRO A 98 14.66 3.81 -6.46
CA PRO A 98 14.25 2.60 -7.19
C PRO A 98 15.09 1.35 -6.86
N GLY A 99 16.29 1.51 -6.29
CA GLY A 99 17.19 0.41 -5.90
C GLY A 99 17.06 -0.03 -4.44
N GLY A 100 16.08 0.48 -3.68
CA GLY A 100 16.03 0.28 -2.24
C GLY A 100 16.88 1.31 -1.48
N GLY A 101 16.93 1.17 -0.14
CA GLY A 101 17.71 2.05 0.73
C GLY A 101 16.95 2.52 1.96
N THR A 102 17.47 3.55 2.61
CA THR A 102 17.04 3.92 3.96
C THR A 102 16.51 5.33 4.04
N PHE A 103 15.21 5.51 4.30
CA PHE A 103 14.55 6.81 4.45
C PHE A 103 14.71 7.34 5.87
N HIS A 104 14.79 8.66 6.03
CA HIS A 104 14.52 9.24 7.33
C HIS A 104 13.02 9.17 7.61
N ILE A 105 12.64 9.01 8.87
CA ILE A 105 11.22 9.03 9.26
C ILE A 105 10.55 10.38 8.95
N GLU A 106 11.33 11.46 8.83
CA GLU A 106 10.83 12.76 8.37
C GLU A 106 10.43 12.73 6.89
N ASP A 107 11.21 12.08 6.01
CA ASP A 107 10.87 11.93 4.58
C ASP A 107 9.49 11.27 4.39
N VAL A 108 9.18 10.28 5.22
CA VAL A 108 7.88 9.62 5.20
C VAL A 108 6.77 10.56 5.67
N GLN A 109 7.00 11.32 6.74
CA GLN A 109 6.03 12.30 7.23
C GLN A 109 5.72 13.36 6.17
N ASP A 110 6.76 13.88 5.51
CA ASP A 110 6.61 14.88 4.45
C ASP A 110 5.81 14.34 3.25
N GLN A 111 6.06 13.08 2.86
CA GLN A 111 5.26 12.45 1.80
C GLN A 111 3.80 12.23 2.22
N VAL A 112 3.54 11.89 3.48
CA VAL A 112 2.16 11.77 4.01
C VAL A 112 1.44 13.12 3.97
N GLU A 113 2.09 14.19 4.42
CA GLU A 113 1.52 15.54 4.38
C GLU A 113 1.27 16.01 2.95
N LEU A 114 2.23 15.79 2.06
CA LEU A 114 2.08 16.10 0.64
C LEU A 114 0.94 15.29 0.01
N GLY A 115 0.81 14.01 0.35
CA GLY A 115 -0.28 13.15 -0.10
C GLY A 115 -1.65 13.67 0.34
N LEU A 116 -1.78 14.04 1.61
CA LEU A 116 -3.02 14.60 2.17
C LEU A 116 -3.38 15.94 1.52
N MET A 117 -2.39 16.83 1.32
CA MET A 117 -2.62 18.12 0.65
C MET A 117 -3.04 17.94 -0.81
N ARG A 118 -2.41 17.03 -1.56
CA ARG A 118 -2.77 16.73 -2.95
C ARG A 118 -4.14 16.08 -3.09
N GLY A 119 -4.55 15.30 -2.09
CA GLY A 119 -5.90 14.72 -2.01
C GLY A 119 -6.98 15.72 -1.58
N GLY A 120 -6.65 16.97 -1.29
CA GLY A 120 -7.60 17.99 -0.80
C GLY A 120 -8.00 17.80 0.67
N HIS A 121 -7.38 16.88 1.39
CA HIS A 121 -7.68 16.58 2.80
C HIS A 121 -6.94 17.52 3.76
N HIS A 122 -7.11 18.83 3.58
CA HIS A 122 -6.37 19.86 4.32
C HIS A 122 -6.61 19.82 5.83
N GLU A 123 -7.84 19.55 6.26
CA GLU A 123 -8.17 19.39 7.68
C GLU A 123 -7.51 18.17 8.31
N VAL A 124 -7.42 17.05 7.57
CA VAL A 124 -6.74 15.84 8.02
C VAL A 124 -5.23 16.05 8.06
N ALA A 125 -4.65 16.78 7.10
CA ALA A 125 -3.24 17.16 7.12
C ALA A 125 -2.90 17.96 8.40
N ARG A 126 -3.72 18.95 8.76
CA ARG A 126 -3.54 19.71 10.01
C ARG A 126 -3.66 18.82 11.25
N ALA A 127 -4.66 17.94 11.30
CA ALA A 127 -4.83 17.01 12.40
C ALA A 127 -3.67 16.00 12.51
N TYR A 128 -3.11 15.57 11.37
CA TYR A 128 -1.93 14.71 11.32
C TYR A 128 -0.70 15.40 11.94
N VAL A 129 -0.46 16.68 11.60
CA VAL A 129 0.63 17.48 12.19
C VAL A 129 0.48 17.59 13.71
N LEU A 130 -0.71 17.91 14.20
CA LEU A 130 -0.99 17.98 15.64
C LEU A 130 -0.81 16.61 16.34
N TYR A 131 -1.22 15.52 15.67
CA TYR A 131 -1.05 14.17 16.20
C TYR A 131 0.43 13.78 16.31
N ARG A 132 1.27 14.06 15.30
CA ARG A 132 2.72 13.76 15.37
C ARG A 132 3.41 14.59 16.45
N GLU A 133 3.00 15.85 16.65
CA GLU A 133 3.54 16.72 17.71
C GLU A 133 3.19 16.17 19.10
N ARG A 134 1.93 15.82 19.33
CA ARG A 134 1.50 15.18 20.58
C ARG A 134 2.29 13.89 20.84
N ARG A 135 2.48 13.03 19.84
CA ARG A 135 3.29 11.80 19.97
C ARG A 135 4.79 12.07 20.16
N ALA A 136 5.29 13.22 19.72
CA ALA A 136 6.67 13.64 20.02
C ALA A 136 6.78 14.09 21.49
N GLN A 137 5.80 14.86 21.98
CA GLN A 137 5.72 15.30 23.38
C GLN A 137 5.56 14.12 24.34
N GLU A 138 4.65 13.19 24.07
CA GLU A 138 4.44 11.98 24.89
C GLU A 138 5.73 11.16 25.03
N ARG A 139 6.50 11.00 23.95
CA ARG A 139 7.78 10.29 23.99
C ARG A 139 8.85 11.06 24.77
N ALA A 140 8.86 12.40 24.69
CA ALA A 140 9.77 13.23 25.49
C ALA A 140 9.46 13.09 26.99
N GLN A 141 8.18 13.10 27.36
CA GLN A 141 7.73 12.91 28.74
C GLN A 141 8.05 11.51 29.27
N GLN A 142 7.84 10.46 28.46
CA GLN A 142 8.22 9.09 28.84
C GLN A 142 9.74 8.95 29.03
N LYS A 143 10.55 9.65 28.23
CA LYS A 143 12.00 9.65 28.38
C LYS A 143 12.44 10.37 29.67
N SER A 144 11.73 11.41 30.10
CA SER A 144 12.01 12.10 31.37
C SER A 144 11.53 11.34 32.60
N SER A 145 10.50 10.50 32.51
CA SER A 145 9.98 9.72 33.65
C SER A 145 10.70 8.38 33.85
N ALA A 146 11.50 7.94 32.89
CA ALA A 146 12.29 6.71 32.95
C ALA A 146 13.77 6.95 33.31
N MET A 147 14.11 8.18 33.71
CA MET A 147 15.45 8.65 34.05
C MET A 147 15.46 9.12 35.50
#